data_AF-A0A5C5VES4-F1
#
_entry.id   AF-A0A5C5VES4-F1
#
_cell.length_a   1.000
_cell.length_b   1.000
_cell.length_c   1.000
_cell.angle_alpha   90.00
_cell.angle_beta   90.00
_cell.angle_gamma   90.00
#
_symmetry.space_group_name_H-M   'P 1'
#
loop_
_entity.id
_entity.type
_entity.pdbx_description
1 polymer ?
#
loop_
_entity_poly.entity_id
_entity_poly.type
_entity_poly.pdbx_seq_one_letter_code
_entity_poly.pdbx_strand_id
1 'polypeptide(L)'
;MRFEYRCAIALLLPAFATVPVASQTLPSGVINAPPTVIDHLESIGSGTTLNLFDGGRIGTSFNAGLPDGSSTNVFVNVFGGFVDNSFEANAGSTVNISGGDGGSRFDANTGSTVNISGGRVRGSFEANAGSTVNISGGTVDPVFDAHTGSTVNISGGTVGGSFDASSGSVVNISGGRVGAYFTAYGGSTVNINGGTVGYSFRALDDSSVALKGGEFKLNGAKYTGGSITLEDGDVLTGTLTDGSPFIFSPQAGDRVAGVTLISAPLEPIDTTPIIVDGSGPPAPAGLRAGQTLTFQDEHTWLGGNFAVVDATLHVEDGLILSGLEAARSVVNVSGGHLLDFAAFDRSTVNLSGARVSESFGASHGSTVNITGGSLGRTFSASHGSTVNISGGSLRRTSGAIDGSTLNISGGHLSGVLWASGGSSVNISDGTVASSVNANTGSTVNISGGTVGAYFTASDGGTVNISGGNVGFNFDASDGSMLSIKGGVVAGLLRAKSGSTVDIIGTEFYLDGVLVELESGVPTVIADRDVRLSGFLADGAGFEFDLYSTDYGDGRDFFSPDASLQLTYVAVPGPSSILSLSLVAAAIGGRRTQSCKLTLH
;
A
#
# COMPACT_ATOMS: atom_id res chain seq x y z
N MET A 1 18.95 -31.27 66.67
CA MET A 1 20.08 -32.19 66.45
C MET A 1 20.38 -32.22 64.96
N ARG A 2 21.38 -31.43 64.54
CA ARG A 2 22.22 -31.46 63.32
C ARG A 2 22.67 -30.03 63.04
N PHE A 3 23.96 -29.81 63.27
CA PHE A 3 24.72 -28.61 62.94
C PHE A 3 25.01 -28.59 61.44
N GLU A 4 24.95 -27.42 60.82
CA GLU A 4 25.87 -27.07 59.73
C GLU A 4 26.37 -25.63 59.91
N TYR A 5 27.69 -25.52 60.05
CA TYR A 5 28.45 -24.29 59.98
C TYR A 5 28.59 -23.87 58.52
N ARG A 6 28.33 -22.60 58.19
CA ARG A 6 28.98 -21.94 57.04
C ARG A 6 29.58 -20.60 57.45
N CYS A 7 30.90 -20.58 57.30
CA CYS A 7 31.83 -19.49 57.54
C CYS A 7 31.56 -18.36 56.55
N ALA A 8 31.26 -17.14 57.02
CA ALA A 8 31.20 -15.94 56.19
C ALA A 8 32.55 -15.23 56.26
N ILE A 9 33.34 -15.35 55.18
CA ILE A 9 34.51 -14.50 54.93
C ILE A 9 33.97 -13.14 54.47
N ALA A 10 34.10 -12.13 55.33
CA ALA A 10 33.80 -10.74 54.98
C ALA A 10 34.90 -10.21 54.03
N LEU A 11 34.64 -10.24 52.73
CA LEU A 11 35.41 -9.48 51.74
C LEU A 11 35.00 -8.01 51.86
N LEU A 12 35.86 -7.17 52.42
CA LEU A 12 35.78 -5.71 52.33
C LEU A 12 35.99 -5.30 50.86
N LEU A 13 34.91 -5.18 50.11
CA LEU A 13 34.89 -4.44 48.85
C LEU A 13 34.90 -2.94 49.20
N PRO A 14 35.89 -2.15 48.77
CA PRO A 14 35.79 -0.70 48.89
C PRO A 14 34.60 -0.25 48.04
N ALA A 15 33.68 0.48 48.67
CA ALA A 15 32.62 1.20 47.98
C ALA A 15 33.30 2.17 47.00
N PHE A 16 33.31 1.84 45.71
CA PHE A 16 33.53 2.83 44.66
C PHE A 16 32.34 3.79 44.74
N ALA A 17 32.54 4.93 45.38
CA ALA A 17 31.66 6.06 45.22
C ALA A 17 31.65 6.38 43.73
N THR A 18 30.52 6.16 43.06
CA THR A 18 30.26 6.74 41.74
C THR A 18 30.29 8.24 41.93
N VAL A 19 31.43 8.86 41.64
CA VAL A 19 31.52 10.31 41.52
C VAL A 19 30.53 10.68 40.42
N PRO A 20 29.51 11.52 40.69
CA PRO A 20 28.69 12.04 39.60
C PRO A 20 29.63 12.77 38.65
N VAL A 21 29.75 12.27 37.43
CA VAL A 21 30.50 12.95 36.37
C VAL A 21 29.73 14.24 36.12
N ALA A 22 30.23 15.34 36.69
CA ALA A 22 29.64 16.65 36.46
C ALA A 22 29.78 16.98 34.97
N SER A 23 28.71 17.51 34.37
CA SER A 23 28.77 18.01 33.00
C SER A 23 29.90 19.03 32.88
N GLN A 24 30.82 18.81 31.94
CA GLN A 24 31.96 19.69 31.74
C GLN A 24 31.61 20.73 30.68
N THR A 25 31.69 22.01 31.04
CA THR A 25 31.63 23.10 30.05
C THR A 25 33.00 23.31 29.43
N LEU A 26 33.07 23.20 28.11
CA LEU A 26 34.28 23.45 27.33
C LEU A 26 34.65 24.94 27.31
N PRO A 27 35.93 25.29 27.12
CA PRO A 27 36.36 26.69 27.05
C PRO A 27 35.66 27.48 25.93
N SER A 28 35.40 28.76 26.18
CA SER A 28 34.85 29.67 25.18
C SER A 28 35.81 29.91 24.02
N GLY A 29 35.28 30.26 22.84
CA GLY A 29 36.05 30.53 21.62
C GLY A 29 35.67 29.60 20.48
N VAL A 30 36.60 29.35 19.56
CA VAL A 30 36.37 28.43 18.43
C VAL A 30 36.93 27.05 18.76
N ILE A 31 36.07 26.04 18.71
CA ILE A 31 36.41 24.63 18.93
C ILE A 31 36.21 23.89 17.61
N ASN A 32 37.22 23.15 17.16
CA ASN A 32 37.16 22.36 15.92
C ASN A 32 37.30 20.87 16.27
N ALA A 33 36.34 20.06 15.85
CA ALA A 33 36.33 18.62 16.06
C ALA A 33 36.30 17.91 14.69
N PRO A 34 37.37 17.19 14.28
CA PRO A 34 38.68 17.01 14.93
C PRO A 34 39.59 18.26 14.86
N PRO A 35 40.70 18.31 15.64
CA PRO A 35 41.21 17.25 16.52
C PRO A 35 40.60 17.22 17.91
N THR A 36 39.80 18.22 18.29
CA THR A 36 39.16 18.21 19.61
C THR A 36 38.17 17.05 19.69
N VAL A 37 38.32 16.23 20.72
CA VAL A 37 37.34 15.20 21.08
C VAL A 37 36.31 15.87 21.99
N ILE A 38 35.04 15.79 21.62
CA ILE A 38 33.92 16.27 22.42
C ILE A 38 33.30 15.03 23.07
N ASP A 39 33.56 14.84 24.36
CA ASP A 39 33.17 13.63 25.10
C ASP A 39 31.69 13.68 25.52
N HIS A 40 31.24 12.64 26.23
CA HIS A 40 29.90 12.53 26.76
C HIS A 40 29.62 13.58 27.85
N LEU A 41 28.37 14.07 27.91
CA LEU A 41 27.88 15.01 28.93
C LEU A 41 28.59 16.39 28.93
N GLU A 42 29.15 16.80 27.80
CA GLU A 42 29.79 18.10 27.66
C GLU A 42 28.80 19.23 27.31
N SER A 43 29.20 20.47 27.54
CA SER A 43 28.45 21.66 27.19
C SER A 43 29.34 22.76 26.63
N ILE A 44 28.76 23.67 25.85
CA ILE A 44 29.40 24.94 25.48
C ILE A 44 28.53 26.12 25.94
N GLY A 45 29.17 27.18 26.42
CA GLY A 45 28.50 28.40 26.91
C GLY A 45 28.69 29.59 25.99
N SER A 46 28.34 30.79 26.49
CA SER A 46 28.34 32.04 25.71
C SER A 46 29.64 32.31 24.94
N GLY A 47 29.50 32.86 23.73
CA GLY A 47 30.63 33.26 22.89
C GLY A 47 31.46 32.09 22.34
N THR A 48 30.86 30.90 22.23
CA THR A 48 31.53 29.68 21.74
C THR A 48 31.01 29.31 20.36
N THR A 49 31.91 28.90 19.47
CA THR A 49 31.60 28.28 18.18
C THR A 49 32.23 26.90 18.13
N LEU A 50 31.42 25.86 18.02
CA LEU A 50 31.87 24.49 17.79
C LEU A 50 31.67 24.14 16.31
N ASN A 51 32.75 23.78 15.62
CA ASN A 51 32.72 23.27 14.26
C ASN A 51 33.01 21.77 14.27
N LEU A 52 32.03 20.97 13.83
CA LEU A 52 32.16 19.54 13.64
C LEU A 52 32.41 19.23 12.15
N PHE A 53 33.57 18.66 11.86
CA PHE A 53 34.00 18.24 10.52
C PHE A 53 34.00 16.71 10.39
N ASP A 54 34.27 16.22 9.18
CA ASP A 54 34.39 14.80 8.89
C ASP A 54 35.38 14.08 9.81
N GLY A 55 34.98 12.90 10.29
CA GLY A 55 35.72 12.11 11.27
C GLY A 55 35.62 12.61 12.71
N GLY A 56 34.99 13.76 12.95
CA GLY A 56 34.72 14.29 14.28
C GLY A 56 33.50 13.63 14.93
N ARG A 57 33.43 13.71 16.27
CA ARG A 57 32.27 13.25 17.05
C ARG A 57 31.93 14.25 18.16
N ILE A 58 30.63 14.49 18.35
CA ILE A 58 30.06 15.06 19.58
C ILE A 58 29.48 13.91 20.40
N GLY A 59 29.92 13.76 21.65
CA GLY A 59 29.44 12.73 22.56
C GLY A 59 27.96 12.88 22.94
N THR A 60 27.42 11.87 23.63
CA THR A 60 26.01 11.85 24.04
C THR A 60 25.70 12.94 25.07
N SER A 61 24.45 13.41 25.09
CA SER A 61 23.98 14.38 26.10
C SER A 61 24.73 15.71 26.07
N PHE A 62 25.04 16.18 24.86
CA PHE A 62 25.74 17.45 24.65
C PHE A 62 24.78 18.63 24.72
N ASN A 63 25.18 19.70 25.40
CA ASN A 63 24.40 20.92 25.55
C ASN A 63 25.04 22.10 24.80
N ALA A 64 24.38 22.54 23.72
CA ALA A 64 24.70 23.78 23.05
C ALA A 64 23.99 24.95 23.75
N GLY A 65 24.73 25.66 24.60
CA GLY A 65 24.19 26.63 25.54
C GLY A 65 23.86 25.98 26.88
N LEU A 66 24.04 26.75 27.96
CA LEU A 66 23.77 26.29 29.32
C LEU A 66 22.26 26.05 29.52
N PRO A 67 21.87 24.97 30.24
CA PRO A 67 20.47 24.65 30.52
C PRO A 67 19.71 25.72 31.32
N ASP A 68 20.41 26.63 31.99
CA ASP A 68 19.82 27.74 32.74
C ASP A 68 19.30 28.89 31.84
N GLY A 69 19.51 28.79 30.53
CA GLY A 69 19.06 29.76 29.54
C GLY A 69 19.86 31.07 29.52
N SER A 70 20.97 31.16 30.25
CA SER A 70 21.80 32.36 30.36
C SER A 70 22.75 32.58 29.17
N SER A 71 22.87 31.58 28.30
CA SER A 71 23.84 31.59 27.21
C SER A 71 23.44 32.52 26.07
N THR A 72 24.43 33.13 25.43
CA THR A 72 24.26 33.99 24.24
C THR A 72 25.40 33.76 23.26
N ASN A 73 25.13 33.91 21.96
CA ASN A 73 26.14 33.77 20.90
C ASN A 73 26.84 32.38 20.94
N VAL A 74 26.06 31.32 21.07
CA VAL A 74 26.55 29.94 20.97
C VAL A 74 26.27 29.43 19.56
N PHE A 75 27.29 28.93 18.88
CA PHE A 75 27.16 28.40 17.52
C PHE A 75 27.66 26.96 17.48
N VAL A 76 26.88 26.06 16.88
CA VAL A 76 27.33 24.70 16.55
C VAL A 76 27.16 24.51 15.04
N ASN A 77 28.26 24.30 14.32
CA ASN A 77 28.25 24.07 12.88
C ASN A 77 28.63 22.62 12.60
N VAL A 78 27.68 21.84 12.11
CA VAL A 78 27.88 20.46 11.67
C VAL A 78 28.07 20.45 10.16
N PHE A 79 29.33 20.39 9.74
CA PHE A 79 29.72 20.24 8.34
C PHE A 79 29.83 18.77 7.94
N GLY A 80 30.11 17.90 8.92
CA GLY A 80 30.36 16.48 8.75
C GLY A 80 30.36 15.75 10.10
N GLY A 81 30.84 14.51 10.12
CA GLY A 81 31.01 13.74 11.35
C GLY A 81 29.70 13.25 11.97
N PHE A 82 29.74 12.89 13.26
CA PHE A 82 28.62 12.28 13.98
C PHE A 82 28.32 13.04 15.28
N VAL A 83 27.08 13.49 15.45
CA VAL A 83 26.57 13.92 16.75
C VAL A 83 25.89 12.71 17.38
N ASP A 84 26.24 12.33 18.60
CA ASP A 84 25.61 11.21 19.27
C ASP A 84 24.23 11.59 19.86
N ASN A 85 23.60 10.66 20.59
CA ASN A 85 22.24 10.83 21.07
C ASN A 85 22.08 11.92 22.14
N SER A 86 20.85 12.46 22.26
CA SER A 86 20.46 13.46 23.25
C SER A 86 21.21 14.79 23.11
N PHE A 87 21.21 15.37 21.91
CA PHE A 87 21.76 16.70 21.71
C PHE A 87 20.72 17.76 22.07
N GLU A 88 21.08 18.73 22.91
CA GLU A 88 20.19 19.82 23.34
C GLU A 88 20.68 21.17 22.82
N ALA A 89 19.87 21.84 22.00
CA ALA A 89 20.06 23.23 21.61
C ALA A 89 19.30 24.14 22.57
N ASN A 90 20.00 24.78 23.49
CA ASN A 90 19.42 25.64 24.54
C ASN A 90 19.37 27.12 24.13
N ALA A 91 18.82 27.96 25.01
CA ALA A 91 18.62 29.38 24.72
C ALA A 91 19.92 30.08 24.28
N GLY A 92 19.80 30.94 23.26
CA GLY A 92 20.93 31.70 22.71
C GLY A 92 21.89 30.89 21.84
N SER A 93 21.54 29.64 21.53
CA SER A 93 22.27 28.79 20.58
C SER A 93 21.69 28.85 19.16
N THR A 94 22.59 28.75 18.19
CA THR A 94 22.29 28.53 16.78
C THR A 94 23.04 27.29 16.32
N VAL A 95 22.31 26.28 15.87
CA VAL A 95 22.87 25.02 15.38
C VAL A 95 22.65 24.93 13.87
N ASN A 96 23.71 24.84 13.10
CA ASN A 96 23.69 24.77 11.64
C ASN A 96 24.15 23.38 11.19
N ILE A 97 23.26 22.62 10.57
CA ILE A 97 23.53 21.29 10.03
C ILE A 97 23.56 21.39 8.51
N SER A 98 24.72 21.16 7.92
CA SER A 98 24.96 21.20 6.47
C SER A 98 25.50 19.87 5.93
N GLY A 99 25.94 18.99 6.81
CA GLY A 99 26.36 17.63 6.52
C GLY A 99 26.34 16.78 7.79
N GLY A 100 26.99 15.62 7.74
CA GLY A 100 27.09 14.70 8.89
C GLY A 100 25.77 14.04 9.28
N ASP A 101 25.85 13.28 10.37
CA ASP A 101 24.76 12.53 10.95
C ASP A 101 24.52 12.98 12.40
N GLY A 102 23.34 13.52 12.66
CA GLY A 102 22.78 13.75 13.97
C GLY A 102 22.26 12.45 14.60
N GLY A 103 22.55 12.24 15.87
CA GLY A 103 22.12 11.10 16.66
C GLY A 103 20.62 11.16 16.97
N SER A 104 20.14 10.15 17.67
CA SER A 104 18.73 10.05 18.08
C SER A 104 18.44 11.00 19.24
N ARG A 105 17.24 11.60 19.27
CA ARG A 105 16.82 12.59 20.26
C ARG A 105 17.63 13.87 20.15
N PHE A 106 17.20 14.72 19.25
CA PHE A 106 17.71 16.06 19.06
C PHE A 106 16.65 17.04 19.54
N ASP A 107 16.96 17.89 20.52
CA ASP A 107 15.96 18.77 21.15
C ASP A 107 16.31 20.24 20.86
N ALA A 108 15.40 20.96 20.21
CA ALA A 108 15.49 22.42 20.04
C ALA A 108 14.67 23.10 21.15
N ASN A 109 15.34 23.63 22.16
CA ASN A 109 14.73 24.23 23.34
C ASN A 109 14.47 25.73 23.17
N THR A 110 13.78 26.31 24.14
CA THR A 110 13.36 27.71 24.16
C THR A 110 14.50 28.68 23.81
N GLY A 111 14.27 29.54 22.82
CA GLY A 111 15.24 30.56 22.41
C GLY A 111 16.43 30.02 21.62
N SER A 112 16.39 28.76 21.16
CA SER A 112 17.34 28.20 20.21
C SER A 112 16.87 28.36 18.76
N THR A 113 17.83 28.30 17.84
CA THR A 113 17.55 28.18 16.40
C THR A 113 18.32 27.01 15.82
N VAL A 114 17.64 26.10 15.11
CA VAL A 114 18.25 24.98 14.42
C VAL A 114 18.00 25.13 12.93
N ASN A 115 19.08 25.19 12.14
CA ASN A 115 19.04 25.31 10.69
C ASN A 115 19.58 24.03 10.04
N ILE A 116 18.77 23.40 9.21
CA ILE A 116 19.11 22.17 8.49
C ILE A 116 19.10 22.49 6.99
N SER A 117 20.27 22.37 6.37
CA SER A 117 20.48 22.60 4.93
C SER A 117 21.06 21.37 4.22
N GLY A 118 21.51 20.39 4.99
CA GLY A 118 22.05 19.11 4.53
C GLY A 118 22.19 18.15 5.72
N GLY A 119 22.88 17.02 5.51
CA GLY A 119 23.04 15.99 6.53
C GLY A 119 21.73 15.27 6.90
N ARG A 120 21.76 14.53 8.01
CA ARG A 120 20.61 13.80 8.53
C ARG A 120 20.47 14.00 10.03
N VAL A 121 19.26 14.26 10.54
CA VAL A 121 18.92 14.20 11.97
C VAL A 121 18.16 12.89 12.19
N ARG A 122 18.71 11.98 13.01
CA ARG A 122 18.12 10.65 13.23
C ARG A 122 17.18 10.63 14.43
N GLY A 123 16.30 9.62 14.45
CA GLY A 123 15.41 9.36 15.59
C GLY A 123 14.46 10.53 15.85
N SER A 124 14.05 10.69 17.11
CA SER A 124 13.13 11.76 17.49
C SER A 124 13.79 13.13 17.42
N PHE A 125 13.08 14.11 16.86
CA PHE A 125 13.43 15.52 16.93
C PHE A 125 12.29 16.24 17.67
N GLU A 126 12.59 16.96 18.74
CA GLU A 126 11.62 17.79 19.46
C GLU A 126 11.88 19.28 19.19
N ALA A 127 10.92 20.00 18.60
CA ALA A 127 10.91 21.46 18.55
C ALA A 127 10.07 21.98 19.73
N ASN A 128 10.74 22.30 20.83
CA ASN A 128 10.14 22.76 22.08
C ASN A 128 9.74 24.24 22.03
N ALA A 129 8.95 24.66 23.03
CA ALA A 129 8.35 26.00 23.09
C ALA A 129 9.37 27.11 22.89
N GLY A 130 9.09 28.06 22.00
CA GLY A 130 9.97 29.20 21.72
C GLY A 130 11.25 28.88 20.94
N SER A 131 11.40 27.66 20.43
CA SER A 131 12.44 27.32 19.45
C SER A 131 12.02 27.68 18.03
N THR A 132 13.01 27.83 17.15
CA THR A 132 12.80 27.91 15.70
C THR A 132 13.61 26.85 14.99
N VAL A 133 12.95 26.01 14.18
CA VAL A 133 13.60 25.01 13.33
C VAL A 133 13.38 25.38 11.87
N ASN A 134 14.46 25.51 11.10
CA ASN A 134 14.43 25.84 9.68
C ASN A 134 15.03 24.68 8.88
N ILE A 135 14.26 24.13 7.94
CA ILE A 135 14.65 22.98 7.11
C ILE A 135 14.59 23.42 5.65
N SER A 136 15.76 23.53 5.02
CA SER A 136 15.94 23.93 3.63
C SER A 136 16.57 22.82 2.78
N GLY A 137 17.05 21.76 3.42
CA GLY A 137 17.68 20.60 2.81
C GLY A 137 17.90 19.50 3.84
N GLY A 138 18.64 18.44 3.46
CA GLY A 138 18.90 17.30 4.35
C GLY A 138 17.67 16.44 4.65
N THR A 139 17.83 15.56 5.64
CA THR A 139 16.77 14.63 6.08
C THR A 139 16.56 14.73 7.58
N VAL A 140 15.32 14.88 8.02
CA VAL A 140 14.88 14.62 9.40
C VAL A 140 14.14 13.29 9.38
N ASP A 141 14.56 12.35 10.22
CA ASP A 141 13.92 11.03 10.33
C ASP A 141 12.48 11.11 10.88
N PRO A 142 11.72 10.00 10.83
CA PRO A 142 10.38 9.96 11.41
C PRO A 142 10.37 10.29 12.91
N VAL A 143 9.20 10.74 13.40
CA VAL A 143 8.97 11.18 14.79
C VAL A 143 9.59 12.56 15.05
N PHE A 144 9.07 13.56 14.33
CA PHE A 144 9.38 14.96 14.60
C PHE A 144 8.17 15.57 15.32
N ASP A 145 8.37 16.23 16.46
CA ASP A 145 7.28 16.87 17.21
C ASP A 145 7.49 18.38 17.26
N ALA A 146 6.53 19.14 16.74
CA ALA A 146 6.45 20.58 16.95
C ALA A 146 5.54 20.86 18.16
N HIS A 147 6.15 21.16 19.31
CA HIS A 147 5.43 21.43 20.55
C HIS A 147 4.90 22.86 20.64
N THR A 148 4.05 23.10 21.64
CA THR A 148 3.39 24.39 21.88
C THR A 148 4.38 25.55 21.87
N GLY A 149 4.14 26.56 21.04
CA GLY A 149 4.95 27.77 20.95
C GLY A 149 6.23 27.63 20.13
N SER A 150 6.51 26.48 19.51
CA SER A 150 7.61 26.35 18.54
C SER A 150 7.21 26.83 17.15
N THR A 151 8.21 27.17 16.34
CA THR A 151 8.03 27.47 14.91
C THR A 151 8.91 26.54 14.08
N VAL A 152 8.31 25.82 13.15
CA VAL A 152 8.99 24.96 12.18
C VAL A 152 8.76 25.50 10.77
N ASN A 153 9.83 25.78 10.04
CA ASN A 153 9.79 26.26 8.66
C ASN A 153 10.45 25.24 7.74
N ILE A 154 9.73 24.78 6.73
CA ILE A 154 10.18 23.77 5.76
C ILE A 154 10.10 24.38 4.36
N SER A 155 11.26 24.64 3.76
CA SER A 155 11.39 25.16 2.39
C SER A 155 12.06 24.16 1.44
N GLY A 156 12.62 23.08 1.97
CA GLY A 156 13.28 22.01 1.21
C GLY A 156 13.60 20.81 2.09
N GLY A 157 14.37 19.86 1.56
CA GLY A 157 14.74 18.64 2.30
C GLY A 157 13.61 17.62 2.44
N THR A 158 13.82 16.62 3.28
CA THR A 158 12.84 15.58 3.63
C THR A 158 12.62 15.56 5.13
N VAL A 159 11.36 15.68 5.55
CA VAL A 159 10.89 15.34 6.90
C VAL A 159 10.21 13.99 6.82
N GLY A 160 10.60 13.07 7.70
CA GLY A 160 10.07 11.71 7.78
C GLY A 160 8.58 11.67 8.12
N GLY A 161 8.03 10.45 8.21
CA GLY A 161 6.64 10.27 8.63
C GLY A 161 6.44 10.53 10.13
N SER A 162 5.18 10.58 10.56
CA SER A 162 4.80 10.86 11.95
C SER A 162 5.38 12.19 12.44
N PHE A 163 5.13 13.25 11.66
CA PHE A 163 5.37 14.62 12.10
C PHE A 163 4.13 15.10 12.82
N ASP A 164 4.25 15.57 14.06
CA ASP A 164 3.12 16.01 14.87
C ASP A 164 3.22 17.51 15.18
N ALA A 165 2.24 18.28 14.70
CA ALA A 165 2.06 19.69 15.05
C ALA A 165 1.09 19.81 16.23
N SER A 166 1.66 20.00 17.43
CA SER A 166 0.89 20.12 18.68
C SER A 166 0.17 21.46 18.79
N SER A 167 -0.78 21.55 19.72
CA SER A 167 -1.52 22.78 19.99
C SER A 167 -0.61 23.98 20.25
N GLY A 168 -0.86 25.11 19.59
CA GLY A 168 -0.06 26.33 19.70
C GLY A 168 1.31 26.31 18.98
N SER A 169 1.66 25.24 18.26
CA SER A 169 2.80 25.25 17.34
C SER A 169 2.46 25.95 16.02
N VAL A 170 3.48 26.44 15.32
CA VAL A 170 3.37 26.98 13.96
C VAL A 170 4.26 26.20 13.02
N VAL A 171 3.67 25.59 11.99
CA VAL A 171 4.39 24.86 10.94
C VAL A 171 4.14 25.53 9.60
N ASN A 172 5.20 25.95 8.92
CA ASN A 172 5.14 26.58 7.60
C ASN A 172 5.85 25.70 6.58
N ILE A 173 5.15 25.30 5.52
CA ILE A 173 5.66 24.43 4.46
C ILE A 173 5.55 25.20 3.14
N SER A 174 6.69 25.56 2.57
CA SER A 174 6.80 26.24 1.27
C SER A 174 7.55 25.40 0.22
N GLY A 175 8.00 24.21 0.58
CA GLY A 175 8.76 23.31 -0.27
C GLY A 175 9.20 22.05 0.48
N GLY A 176 9.96 21.19 -0.18
CA GLY A 176 10.45 19.93 0.40
C GLY A 176 9.40 18.82 0.45
N ARG A 177 9.74 17.73 1.13
CA ARG A 177 8.87 16.55 1.29
C ARG A 177 8.57 16.33 2.76
N VAL A 178 7.28 16.26 3.10
CA VAL A 178 6.80 15.78 4.41
C VAL A 178 6.24 14.38 4.24
N GLY A 179 6.70 13.44 5.06
CA GLY A 179 6.31 12.04 5.01
C GLY A 179 4.84 11.78 5.38
N ALA A 180 4.48 10.49 5.38
CA ALA A 180 3.14 10.04 5.75
C ALA A 180 2.83 10.29 7.24
N TYR A 181 1.55 10.30 7.60
CA TYR A 181 1.09 10.51 8.99
C TYR A 181 1.48 11.86 9.59
N PHE A 182 1.54 12.91 8.77
CA PHE A 182 1.63 14.28 9.29
C PHE A 182 0.31 14.65 9.97
N THR A 183 0.35 14.90 11.29
CA THR A 183 -0.83 15.21 12.09
C THR A 183 -0.80 16.65 12.59
N ALA A 184 -1.82 17.44 12.26
CA ALA A 184 -2.11 18.73 12.85
C ALA A 184 -3.17 18.58 13.94
N TYR A 185 -2.76 18.67 15.21
CA TYR A 185 -3.69 18.59 16.34
C TYR A 185 -4.45 19.91 16.56
N GLY A 186 -5.56 19.83 17.29
CA GLY A 186 -6.38 20.99 17.65
C GLY A 186 -5.55 22.14 18.27
N GLY A 187 -5.76 23.35 17.75
CA GLY A 187 -5.05 24.57 18.14
C GLY A 187 -3.66 24.76 17.53
N SER A 188 -3.16 23.84 16.69
CA SER A 188 -1.95 24.08 15.89
C SER A 188 -2.25 25.01 14.71
N THR A 189 -1.23 25.66 14.17
CA THR A 189 -1.32 26.40 12.90
C THR A 189 -0.39 25.78 11.87
N VAL A 190 -0.94 25.34 10.74
CA VAL A 190 -0.16 24.74 9.65
C VAL A 190 -0.46 25.48 8.34
N ASN A 191 0.56 26.06 7.72
CA ASN A 191 0.46 26.79 6.46
C ASN A 191 1.21 26.03 5.37
N ILE A 192 0.50 25.56 4.34
CA ILE A 192 1.08 24.79 3.23
C ILE A 192 0.90 25.55 1.93
N ASN A 193 2.01 25.94 1.30
CA ASN A 193 2.02 26.70 0.04
C ASN A 193 3.01 26.14 -1.00
N GLY A 194 3.72 25.06 -0.66
CA GLY A 194 4.51 24.28 -1.59
C GLY A 194 4.96 22.94 -1.00
N GLY A 195 5.70 22.17 -1.80
CA GLY A 195 6.23 20.86 -1.44
C GLY A 195 5.21 19.74 -1.62
N THR A 196 5.56 18.55 -1.12
CA THR A 196 4.68 17.36 -1.14
C THR A 196 4.39 16.90 0.27
N VAL A 197 3.15 16.47 0.54
CA VAL A 197 2.72 15.86 1.81
C VAL A 197 2.33 14.41 1.52
N GLY A 198 2.81 13.47 2.34
CA GLY A 198 2.51 12.06 2.16
C GLY A 198 1.09 11.68 2.56
N TYR A 199 0.71 10.45 2.23
CA TYR A 199 -0.59 9.86 2.57
C TYR A 199 -0.85 9.88 4.09
N SER A 200 -2.12 9.75 4.45
CA SER A 200 -2.59 9.84 5.83
C SER A 200 -2.24 11.19 6.48
N PHE A 201 -2.37 12.28 5.72
CA PHE A 201 -2.36 13.63 6.27
C PHE A 201 -3.60 13.86 7.13
N ARG A 202 -3.40 14.31 8.38
CA ARG A 202 -4.46 14.45 9.37
C ARG A 202 -4.56 15.89 9.86
N ALA A 203 -5.39 16.69 9.20
CA ALA A 203 -5.89 17.96 9.73
C ALA A 203 -7.08 17.66 10.65
N LEU A 204 -6.83 17.57 11.96
CA LEU A 204 -7.84 17.23 12.95
C LEU A 204 -8.72 18.44 13.30
N ASP A 205 -9.83 18.18 13.98
CA ASP A 205 -10.75 19.22 14.45
C ASP A 205 -10.01 20.28 15.28
N ASP A 206 -10.44 21.54 15.14
CA ASP A 206 -9.86 22.74 15.77
C ASP A 206 -8.40 23.06 15.38
N SER A 207 -7.78 22.34 14.44
CA SER A 207 -6.51 22.75 13.84
C SER A 207 -6.72 23.90 12.84
N SER A 208 -5.78 24.83 12.76
CA SER A 208 -5.80 25.92 11.77
C SER A 208 -4.88 25.57 10.60
N VAL A 209 -5.37 24.68 9.72
CA VAL A 209 -4.65 24.28 8.50
C VAL A 209 -5.11 25.11 7.31
N ALA A 210 -4.15 25.69 6.59
CA ALA A 210 -4.39 26.43 5.36
C ALA A 210 -3.57 25.89 4.19
N LEU A 211 -4.25 25.60 3.06
CA LEU A 211 -3.63 25.26 1.79
C LEU A 211 -3.71 26.47 0.86
N LYS A 212 -2.57 26.99 0.42
CA LYS A 212 -2.50 28.12 -0.51
C LYS A 212 -2.08 27.66 -1.90
N GLY A 213 -2.96 27.89 -2.88
CA GLY A 213 -2.79 27.35 -4.22
C GLY A 213 -3.96 27.65 -5.16
N GLY A 214 -4.07 26.90 -6.24
CA GLY A 214 -5.13 27.00 -7.23
C GLY A 214 -5.58 25.63 -7.73
N GLU A 215 -6.40 25.64 -8.78
CA GLU A 215 -6.86 24.42 -9.45
C GLU A 215 -7.60 23.42 -8.54
N PHE A 216 -8.18 23.89 -7.43
CA PHE A 216 -8.90 23.05 -6.49
C PHE A 216 -10.11 22.36 -7.15
N LYS A 217 -10.16 21.03 -7.04
CA LYS A 217 -11.26 20.20 -7.50
C LYS A 217 -11.63 19.17 -6.43
N LEU A 218 -12.92 19.01 -6.19
CA LEU A 218 -13.49 17.93 -5.38
C LEU A 218 -14.18 16.94 -6.33
N ASN A 219 -13.73 15.69 -6.33
CA ASN A 219 -14.28 14.62 -7.19
C ASN A 219 -14.27 15.01 -8.68
N GLY A 220 -13.21 15.71 -9.09
CA GLY A 220 -13.02 16.20 -10.46
C GLY A 220 -13.77 17.50 -10.80
N ALA A 221 -14.76 17.90 -9.99
CA ALA A 221 -15.49 19.15 -10.18
C ALA A 221 -14.73 20.32 -9.56
N LYS A 222 -14.71 21.48 -10.23
CA LYS A 222 -14.10 22.70 -9.69
C LYS A 222 -14.69 23.04 -8.32
N TYR A 223 -13.83 23.23 -7.33
CA TYR A 223 -14.21 23.60 -5.97
C TYR A 223 -13.92 25.08 -5.72
N THR A 224 -14.88 25.82 -5.19
CA THR A 224 -14.76 27.27 -4.90
C THR A 224 -15.08 27.63 -3.45
N GLY A 225 -15.29 26.64 -2.58
CA GLY A 225 -15.46 26.87 -1.15
C GLY A 225 -14.17 27.38 -0.50
N GLY A 226 -14.32 28.18 0.56
CA GLY A 226 -13.17 28.70 1.32
C GLY A 226 -12.62 27.72 2.37
N SER A 227 -13.38 26.69 2.73
CA SER A 227 -12.95 25.63 3.64
C SER A 227 -13.56 24.29 3.24
N ILE A 228 -12.92 23.19 3.59
CA ILE A 228 -13.35 21.84 3.21
C ILE A 228 -13.16 20.83 4.34
N THR A 229 -14.14 19.93 4.45
CA THR A 229 -14.06 18.67 5.20
C THR A 229 -14.35 17.55 4.21
N LEU A 230 -13.50 16.53 4.16
CA LEU A 230 -13.69 15.40 3.26
C LEU A 230 -14.58 14.34 3.91
N GLU A 231 -15.57 13.88 3.16
CA GLU A 231 -16.41 12.73 3.50
C GLU A 231 -15.82 11.44 2.90
N ASP A 232 -16.34 10.30 3.33
CA ASP A 232 -15.93 9.03 2.76
C ASP A 232 -16.19 9.01 1.24
N GLY A 233 -15.15 8.70 0.47
CA GLY A 233 -15.21 8.66 -0.99
C GLY A 233 -14.76 9.94 -1.68
N ASP A 234 -14.49 11.01 -0.94
CA ASP A 234 -14.02 12.26 -1.52
C ASP A 234 -12.56 12.20 -1.97
N VAL A 235 -12.28 12.88 -3.07
CA VAL A 235 -10.95 13.11 -3.61
C VAL A 235 -10.79 14.59 -3.87
N LEU A 236 -10.04 15.27 -3.01
CA LEU A 236 -9.62 16.65 -3.20
C LEU A 236 -8.30 16.68 -3.96
N THR A 237 -8.24 17.47 -5.01
CA THR A 237 -7.01 17.73 -5.75
C THR A 237 -6.80 19.22 -5.92
N GLY A 238 -5.56 19.63 -6.10
CA GLY A 238 -5.21 21.02 -6.39
C GLY A 238 -3.73 21.16 -6.68
N THR A 239 -3.27 22.41 -6.78
CA THR A 239 -1.86 22.74 -6.99
C THR A 239 -1.46 23.86 -6.06
N LEU A 240 -0.38 23.69 -5.32
CA LEU A 240 0.17 24.68 -4.40
C LEU A 240 0.89 25.80 -5.17
N THR A 241 1.21 26.90 -4.49
CA THR A 241 1.80 28.08 -5.17
C THR A 241 3.19 27.86 -5.75
N ASP A 242 3.94 26.86 -5.32
CA ASP A 242 5.20 26.45 -5.94
C ASP A 242 5.02 25.55 -7.18
N GLY A 243 3.77 25.22 -7.53
CA GLY A 243 3.42 24.35 -8.65
C GLY A 243 3.32 22.87 -8.31
N SER A 244 3.53 22.45 -7.06
CA SER A 244 3.36 21.05 -6.69
C SER A 244 1.87 20.66 -6.66
N PRO A 245 1.48 19.58 -7.35
CA PRO A 245 0.13 19.05 -7.22
C PRO A 245 -0.02 18.25 -5.92
N PHE A 246 -1.25 18.13 -5.43
CA PHE A 246 -1.58 17.27 -4.31
C PHE A 246 -2.89 16.51 -4.57
N ILE A 247 -3.01 15.36 -3.92
CA ILE A 247 -4.22 14.55 -3.85
C ILE A 247 -4.45 14.25 -2.36
N PHE A 248 -5.66 14.52 -1.87
CA PHE A 248 -6.08 14.11 -0.53
C PHE A 248 -7.38 13.32 -0.62
N SER A 249 -7.41 12.15 0.00
CA SER A 249 -8.58 11.26 0.02
C SER A 249 -8.60 10.41 1.29
N PRO A 250 -9.76 10.24 1.96
CA PRO A 250 -9.89 9.32 3.08
C PRO A 250 -9.47 7.87 2.75
N GLN A 251 -9.54 7.47 1.49
CA GLN A 251 -9.08 6.17 1.00
C GLN A 251 -7.55 6.02 1.04
N ALA A 252 -6.79 7.14 1.06
CA ALA A 252 -5.35 7.17 1.37
C ALA A 252 -5.07 7.27 2.89
N GLY A 253 -6.12 7.26 3.71
CA GLY A 253 -6.07 7.47 5.15
C GLY A 253 -6.04 8.94 5.57
N ASP A 254 -6.25 9.87 4.63
CA ASP A 254 -6.27 11.30 4.94
C ASP A 254 -7.50 11.64 5.78
N ARG A 255 -7.30 12.52 6.76
CA ARG A 255 -8.39 13.12 7.52
C ARG A 255 -8.28 14.62 7.37
N VAL A 256 -9.15 15.19 6.57
CA VAL A 256 -9.20 16.62 6.27
C VAL A 256 -10.46 17.17 6.90
N ALA A 257 -10.33 17.85 8.04
CA ALA A 257 -11.44 18.50 8.75
C ALA A 257 -11.23 20.01 8.83
N GLY A 258 -12.15 20.78 8.24
CA GLY A 258 -12.14 22.24 8.34
C GLY A 258 -10.94 22.96 7.72
N VAL A 259 -10.25 22.34 6.77
CA VAL A 259 -9.06 22.91 6.12
C VAL A 259 -9.45 24.13 5.30
N THR A 260 -8.75 25.25 5.49
CA THR A 260 -8.96 26.49 4.73
C THR A 260 -8.25 26.42 3.38
N LEU A 261 -8.95 26.74 2.30
CA LEU A 261 -8.40 26.83 0.95
C LEU A 261 -8.22 28.30 0.56
N ILE A 262 -6.97 28.72 0.38
CA ILE A 262 -6.61 30.08 0.00
C ILE A 262 -6.25 30.08 -1.48
N SER A 263 -7.15 30.58 -2.32
CA SER A 263 -6.89 30.71 -3.75
C SER A 263 -5.78 31.72 -4.02
N ALA A 264 -4.82 31.32 -4.85
CA ALA A 264 -3.70 32.14 -5.29
C ALA A 264 -3.44 31.90 -6.80
N PRO A 265 -2.90 32.90 -7.52
CA PRO A 265 -2.44 32.71 -8.89
C PRO A 265 -1.36 31.62 -8.96
N LEU A 266 -1.41 30.80 -10.01
CA LEU A 266 -0.41 29.79 -10.31
C LEU A 266 0.35 30.20 -11.57
N GLU A 267 1.61 29.79 -11.65
CA GLU A 267 2.38 29.93 -12.87
C GLU A 267 1.71 29.16 -14.03
N PRO A 268 1.72 29.73 -15.26
CA PRO A 268 1.21 29.05 -16.44
C PRO A 268 1.87 27.68 -16.61
N ILE A 269 1.05 26.70 -16.97
CA ILE A 269 1.52 25.33 -17.15
C ILE A 269 2.30 25.19 -18.46
N ASP A 270 3.51 24.62 -18.36
CA ASP A 270 4.23 24.13 -19.54
C ASP A 270 3.81 22.68 -19.80
N THR A 271 3.25 22.45 -20.99
CA THR A 271 2.76 21.14 -21.44
C THR A 271 3.72 20.45 -22.40
N THR A 272 4.91 21.02 -22.60
CA THR A 272 5.99 20.35 -23.32
C THR A 272 6.31 19.03 -22.61
N PRO A 273 6.37 17.90 -23.34
CA PRO A 273 6.69 16.62 -22.74
C PRO A 273 8.00 16.66 -21.95
N ILE A 274 7.94 16.21 -20.70
CA ILE A 274 9.08 16.15 -19.79
C ILE A 274 9.76 14.80 -19.96
N ILE A 275 11.08 14.79 -20.16
CA ILE A 275 11.88 13.56 -20.19
C ILE A 275 12.86 13.62 -19.03
N VAL A 276 12.83 12.59 -18.19
CA VAL A 276 13.77 12.42 -17.07
C VAL A 276 14.61 11.17 -17.35
N ASP A 277 15.86 11.40 -17.76
CA ASP A 277 16.82 10.40 -18.23
C ASP A 277 18.18 10.46 -17.49
N GLY A 278 18.23 11.14 -16.34
CA GLY A 278 19.44 11.35 -15.54
C GLY A 278 20.39 12.45 -16.06
N SER A 279 20.22 12.91 -17.30
CA SER A 279 21.01 14.00 -17.89
C SER A 279 20.28 15.34 -17.91
N GLY A 280 18.95 15.31 -17.78
CA GLY A 280 18.06 16.46 -17.79
C GLY A 280 17.94 17.22 -16.46
N PRO A 281 17.02 18.21 -16.40
CA PRO A 281 16.71 18.91 -15.15
C PRO A 281 16.15 17.94 -14.09
N PRO A 282 16.18 18.32 -12.80
CA PRO A 282 15.53 17.54 -11.75
C PRO A 282 14.07 17.26 -12.10
N ALA A 283 13.60 16.06 -11.77
CA ALA A 283 12.20 15.72 -11.95
C ALA A 283 11.29 16.72 -11.22
N PRO A 284 10.11 17.06 -11.78
CA PRO A 284 9.14 17.88 -11.08
C PRO A 284 8.66 17.19 -9.81
N ALA A 285 8.05 17.94 -8.88
CA ALA A 285 7.47 17.37 -7.65
C ALA A 285 6.19 16.54 -7.91
N GLY A 286 5.59 16.70 -9.09
CA GLY A 286 4.40 15.99 -9.56
C GLY A 286 3.99 16.50 -10.93
N LEU A 287 2.84 16.05 -11.45
CA LEU A 287 2.30 16.47 -12.73
C LEU A 287 0.93 17.14 -12.57
N ARG A 288 0.82 18.32 -13.18
CA ARG A 288 -0.42 19.11 -13.27
C ARG A 288 -1.17 18.79 -14.57
N ALA A 289 -2.40 19.30 -14.66
CA ALA A 289 -3.34 19.01 -15.73
C ALA A 289 -2.76 19.21 -17.15
N GLY A 290 -2.74 18.14 -17.95
CA GLY A 290 -2.25 18.16 -19.33
C GLY A 290 -0.74 17.96 -19.49
N GLN A 291 0.02 17.87 -18.40
CA GLN A 291 1.45 17.52 -18.49
C GLN A 291 1.64 16.04 -18.83
N THR A 292 2.75 15.77 -19.52
CA THR A 292 3.22 14.41 -19.80
C THR A 292 4.67 14.28 -19.36
N LEU A 293 5.00 13.21 -18.63
CA LEU A 293 6.37 12.88 -18.25
C LEU A 293 6.72 11.46 -18.69
N THR A 294 7.92 11.29 -19.22
CA THR A 294 8.54 9.98 -19.44
C THR A 294 9.78 9.82 -18.57
N PHE A 295 9.78 8.80 -17.72
CA PHE A 295 10.86 8.45 -16.79
C PHE A 295 11.61 7.22 -17.30
N GLN A 296 12.91 7.37 -17.60
CA GLN A 296 13.69 6.39 -18.38
C GLN A 296 15.06 6.03 -17.78
N ASP A 297 15.32 6.37 -16.51
CA ASP A 297 16.66 6.22 -15.95
C ASP A 297 16.69 5.31 -14.71
N GLU A 298 17.42 4.21 -14.85
CA GLU A 298 17.64 3.19 -13.81
C GLU A 298 18.44 3.71 -12.61
N HIS A 299 19.18 4.82 -12.75
CA HIS A 299 20.03 5.39 -11.71
C HIS A 299 19.41 6.57 -10.97
N THR A 300 18.28 7.09 -11.44
CA THR A 300 17.53 8.13 -10.73
C THR A 300 16.26 7.57 -10.11
N TRP A 301 15.67 8.39 -9.25
CA TRP A 301 14.37 8.11 -8.66
C TRP A 301 13.46 9.32 -8.82
N LEU A 302 12.17 9.06 -9.03
CA LEU A 302 11.15 10.05 -8.76
C LEU A 302 10.97 10.12 -7.24
N GLY A 303 10.95 11.34 -6.71
CA GLY A 303 10.70 11.59 -5.29
C GLY A 303 9.41 10.92 -4.83
N GLY A 304 9.34 10.56 -3.55
CA GLY A 304 8.09 10.00 -3.02
C GLY A 304 7.01 11.06 -2.87
N ASN A 305 5.76 10.64 -2.71
CA ASN A 305 4.56 11.47 -2.70
C ASN A 305 4.32 12.18 -4.06
N PHE A 306 4.68 11.51 -5.16
CA PHE A 306 4.53 12.07 -6.50
C PHE A 306 3.06 12.02 -6.92
N ALA A 307 2.42 13.18 -7.02
CA ALA A 307 1.02 13.28 -7.45
C ALA A 307 0.89 13.53 -8.96
N VAL A 308 0.01 12.77 -9.61
CA VAL A 308 -0.32 12.88 -11.04
C VAL A 308 -1.79 13.28 -11.18
N VAL A 309 -2.07 14.55 -11.48
CA VAL A 309 -3.43 15.10 -11.49
C VAL A 309 -3.81 15.57 -12.89
N ASP A 310 -4.84 14.95 -13.48
CA ASP A 310 -5.31 15.23 -14.84
C ASP A 310 -4.17 15.15 -15.89
N ALA A 311 -3.21 14.24 -15.71
CA ALA A 311 -1.93 14.20 -16.42
C ALA A 311 -1.55 12.79 -16.90
N THR A 312 -0.43 12.69 -17.64
CA THR A 312 0.10 11.40 -18.13
C THR A 312 1.52 11.15 -17.62
N LEU A 313 1.75 9.98 -17.02
CA LEU A 313 3.06 9.51 -16.60
C LEU A 313 3.43 8.22 -17.35
N HIS A 314 4.60 8.19 -17.97
CA HIS A 314 5.22 7.00 -18.56
C HIS A 314 6.45 6.63 -17.74
N VAL A 315 6.54 5.37 -17.33
CA VAL A 315 7.63 4.81 -16.54
C VAL A 315 8.22 3.65 -17.31
N GLU A 316 9.38 3.88 -17.90
CA GLU A 316 10.09 2.89 -18.71
C GLU A 316 11.18 2.20 -17.89
N ASP A 317 11.82 2.93 -16.97
CA ASP A 317 12.78 2.40 -16.02
C ASP A 317 12.84 3.25 -14.74
N GLY A 318 13.74 2.91 -13.81
CA GLY A 318 14.03 3.67 -12.60
C GLY A 318 13.22 3.27 -11.38
N LEU A 319 13.42 4.00 -10.29
CA LEU A 319 12.73 3.81 -9.02
C LEU A 319 11.72 4.93 -8.77
N ILE A 320 10.45 4.58 -8.54
CA ILE A 320 9.48 5.51 -7.96
C ILE A 320 9.33 5.16 -6.48
N LEU A 321 9.67 6.12 -5.63
CA LEU A 321 9.55 5.97 -4.17
C LEU A 321 8.07 5.92 -3.75
N SER A 322 7.83 5.71 -2.46
CA SER A 322 6.49 5.56 -1.90
C SER A 322 5.64 6.82 -2.07
N GLY A 323 4.33 6.64 -2.21
CA GLY A 323 3.32 7.67 -2.35
C GLY A 323 3.05 8.11 -3.78
N LEU A 324 3.18 7.24 -4.79
CA LEU A 324 2.71 7.60 -6.14
C LEU A 324 1.18 7.62 -6.14
N GLU A 325 0.59 8.77 -6.44
CA GLU A 325 -0.86 8.92 -6.47
C GLU A 325 -1.33 9.50 -7.81
N ALA A 326 -2.44 8.98 -8.33
CA ALA A 326 -3.02 9.44 -9.59
C ALA A 326 -4.49 9.81 -9.40
N ALA A 327 -4.91 10.96 -9.94
CA ALA A 327 -6.31 11.37 -9.98
C ALA A 327 -6.68 11.88 -11.38
N ARG A 328 -7.67 11.24 -12.03
CA ARG A 328 -8.08 11.51 -13.42
C ARG A 328 -6.90 11.47 -14.42
N SER A 329 -5.97 10.56 -14.18
CA SER A 329 -4.68 10.51 -14.88
C SER A 329 -4.44 9.17 -15.56
N VAL A 330 -3.49 9.14 -16.49
CA VAL A 330 -3.00 7.91 -17.12
C VAL A 330 -1.57 7.65 -16.67
N VAL A 331 -1.32 6.49 -16.04
CA VAL A 331 0.02 6.06 -15.64
C VAL A 331 0.36 4.77 -16.40
N ASN A 332 1.38 4.81 -17.24
CA ASN A 332 1.85 3.67 -18.02
C ASN A 332 3.21 3.23 -17.48
N VAL A 333 3.32 1.97 -17.06
CA VAL A 333 4.53 1.42 -16.46
C VAL A 333 4.96 0.19 -17.24
N SER A 334 5.93 0.39 -18.14
CA SER A 334 6.49 -0.68 -18.96
C SER A 334 7.71 -1.35 -18.34
N GLY A 335 8.39 -0.68 -17.40
CA GLY A 335 9.54 -1.22 -16.66
C GLY A 335 9.74 -0.51 -15.32
N GLY A 336 10.94 -0.62 -14.76
CA GLY A 336 11.28 0.00 -13.48
C GLY A 336 10.65 -0.67 -12.24
N HIS A 337 10.79 0.05 -11.12
CA HIS A 337 10.38 -0.40 -9.81
C HIS A 337 9.52 0.68 -9.12
N LEU A 338 8.30 0.32 -8.76
CA LEU A 338 7.42 1.14 -7.94
C LEU A 338 7.46 0.56 -6.52
N LEU A 339 7.60 1.43 -5.52
CA LEU A 339 7.35 1.00 -4.15
C LEU A 339 5.86 0.70 -3.98
N ASP A 340 4.98 1.70 -4.09
CA ASP A 340 3.53 1.57 -4.05
C ASP A 340 2.89 2.51 -5.09
N PHE A 341 1.57 2.41 -5.28
CA PHE A 341 0.79 3.46 -5.93
C PHE A 341 -0.70 3.39 -5.55
N ALA A 342 -1.40 4.52 -5.68
CA ALA A 342 -2.85 4.59 -5.55
C ALA A 342 -3.49 5.31 -6.75
N ALA A 343 -4.54 4.71 -7.30
CA ALA A 343 -5.32 5.27 -8.39
C ALA A 343 -6.69 5.73 -7.88
N PHE A 344 -6.93 7.04 -7.96
CA PHE A 344 -8.16 7.70 -7.55
C PHE A 344 -8.87 8.34 -8.73
N ASP A 345 -10.16 8.62 -8.52
CA ASP A 345 -11.06 9.38 -9.39
C ASP A 345 -10.83 9.11 -10.89
N ARG A 346 -11.25 7.93 -11.34
CA ARG A 346 -11.23 7.54 -12.77
C ARG A 346 -9.84 7.54 -13.42
N SER A 347 -8.79 7.32 -12.65
CA SER A 347 -7.44 7.14 -13.21
C SER A 347 -7.30 5.79 -13.91
N THR A 348 -6.41 5.71 -14.89
CA THR A 348 -6.02 4.46 -15.55
C THR A 348 -4.54 4.18 -15.28
N VAL A 349 -4.22 3.03 -14.69
CA VAL A 349 -2.84 2.57 -14.51
C VAL A 349 -2.61 1.30 -15.33
N ASN A 350 -1.62 1.31 -16.22
CA ASN A 350 -1.26 0.18 -17.06
C ASN A 350 0.11 -0.36 -16.65
N LEU A 351 0.18 -1.63 -16.23
CA LEU A 351 1.39 -2.31 -15.80
C LEU A 351 1.73 -3.46 -16.78
N SER A 352 2.83 -3.36 -17.51
CA SER A 352 3.23 -4.41 -18.46
C SER A 352 4.54 -5.13 -18.13
N GLY A 353 5.42 -4.52 -17.33
CA GLY A 353 6.72 -5.12 -16.96
C GLY A 353 7.27 -4.71 -15.60
N ALA A 354 6.54 -3.88 -14.86
CA ALA A 354 7.01 -3.30 -13.61
C ALA A 354 7.23 -4.33 -12.49
N ARG A 355 8.10 -3.98 -11.55
CA ARG A 355 8.07 -4.55 -10.20
C ARG A 355 7.32 -3.58 -9.28
N VAL A 356 6.34 -4.08 -8.54
CA VAL A 356 5.66 -3.32 -7.48
C VAL A 356 5.99 -3.99 -6.16
N SER A 357 6.74 -3.33 -5.28
CA SER A 357 7.21 -3.94 -4.03
C SER A 357 6.09 -4.08 -3.00
N GLU A 358 5.32 -3.01 -2.85
CA GLU A 358 4.32 -2.84 -1.82
C GLU A 358 2.90 -3.00 -2.36
N SER A 359 1.90 -2.66 -1.54
CA SER A 359 0.51 -2.74 -1.95
C SER A 359 0.15 -1.61 -2.92
N PHE A 360 -0.84 -1.84 -3.77
CA PHE A 360 -1.44 -0.78 -4.58
C PHE A 360 -2.97 -0.82 -4.51
N GLY A 361 -3.60 0.32 -4.77
CA GLY A 361 -5.04 0.48 -4.69
C GLY A 361 -5.65 1.07 -5.95
N ALA A 362 -6.83 0.58 -6.32
CA ALA A 362 -7.72 1.23 -7.26
C ALA A 362 -9.01 1.66 -6.53
N SER A 363 -9.40 2.91 -6.69
CA SER A 363 -10.56 3.50 -6.01
C SER A 363 -11.30 4.48 -6.92
N HIS A 364 -12.56 4.77 -6.60
CA HIS A 364 -13.39 5.80 -7.24
C HIS A 364 -13.48 5.68 -8.76
N GLY A 365 -13.88 4.48 -9.24
CA GLY A 365 -14.03 4.23 -10.68
C GLY A 365 -12.72 4.19 -11.47
N SER A 366 -11.57 4.12 -10.80
CA SER A 366 -10.27 3.94 -11.47
C SER A 366 -10.14 2.54 -12.08
N THR A 367 -9.27 2.41 -13.08
CA THR A 367 -8.95 1.15 -13.76
C THR A 367 -7.46 0.84 -13.62
N VAL A 368 -7.11 -0.39 -13.23
CA VAL A 368 -5.73 -0.88 -13.26
C VAL A 368 -5.65 -2.09 -14.18
N ASN A 369 -4.79 -2.05 -15.19
CA ASN A 369 -4.55 -3.12 -16.14
C ASN A 369 -3.18 -3.74 -15.90
N ILE A 370 -3.11 -5.05 -15.72
CA ILE A 370 -1.90 -5.81 -15.43
C ILE A 370 -1.72 -6.86 -16.52
N THR A 371 -0.77 -6.62 -17.41
CA THR A 371 -0.44 -7.53 -18.51
C THR A 371 0.88 -8.28 -18.27
N GLY A 372 1.67 -7.85 -17.29
CA GLY A 372 2.97 -8.45 -16.94
C GLY A 372 3.57 -7.82 -15.69
N GLY A 373 4.79 -8.24 -15.34
CA GLY A 373 5.48 -7.78 -14.13
C GLY A 373 5.32 -8.69 -12.91
N SER A 374 5.87 -8.25 -11.79
CA SER A 374 5.84 -8.95 -10.50
C SER A 374 5.36 -8.03 -9.40
N LEU A 375 4.31 -8.43 -8.70
CA LEU A 375 3.66 -7.64 -7.68
C LEU A 375 3.84 -8.35 -6.33
N GLY A 376 4.62 -7.70 -5.46
CA GLY A 376 5.18 -8.27 -4.24
C GLY A 376 4.18 -8.45 -3.11
N ARG A 377 3.13 -7.61 -3.05
CA ARG A 377 2.13 -7.62 -1.98
C ARG A 377 0.68 -7.62 -2.49
N THR A 378 -0.20 -6.97 -1.75
CA THR A 378 -1.66 -7.03 -1.86
C THR A 378 -2.13 -5.96 -2.83
N PHE A 379 -3.22 -6.21 -3.54
CA PHE A 379 -3.98 -5.11 -4.14
C PHE A 379 -5.45 -5.14 -3.73
N SER A 380 -6.07 -3.97 -3.77
CA SER A 380 -7.49 -3.81 -3.53
C SER A 380 -8.12 -3.01 -4.67
N ALA A 381 -9.13 -3.58 -5.32
CA ALA A 381 -10.11 -2.81 -6.06
C ALA A 381 -11.20 -2.39 -5.07
N SER A 382 -11.52 -1.11 -5.00
CA SER A 382 -12.55 -0.57 -4.11
C SER A 382 -13.40 0.51 -4.79
N HIS A 383 -14.54 0.88 -4.20
CA HIS A 383 -15.35 2.04 -4.59
C HIS A 383 -15.64 2.10 -6.11
N GLY A 384 -16.20 1.02 -6.66
CA GLY A 384 -16.57 0.92 -8.08
C GLY A 384 -15.40 0.90 -9.08
N SER A 385 -14.17 0.70 -8.62
CA SER A 385 -13.01 0.55 -9.51
C SER A 385 -12.96 -0.80 -10.23
N THR A 386 -12.09 -0.91 -11.23
CA THR A 386 -11.85 -2.15 -11.98
C THR A 386 -10.37 -2.50 -11.99
N VAL A 387 -10.03 -3.76 -11.73
CA VAL A 387 -8.68 -4.30 -11.93
C VAL A 387 -8.76 -5.43 -12.95
N ASN A 388 -7.96 -5.35 -14.01
CA ASN A 388 -7.86 -6.36 -15.07
C ASN A 388 -6.49 -7.02 -15.04
N ILE A 389 -6.45 -8.34 -14.99
CA ILE A 389 -5.22 -9.14 -14.98
C ILE A 389 -5.26 -10.09 -16.19
N SER A 390 -4.29 -9.96 -17.08
CA SER A 390 -4.09 -10.87 -18.21
C SER A 390 -2.71 -11.53 -18.19
N GLY A 391 -1.83 -11.13 -17.27
CA GLY A 391 -0.48 -11.68 -17.12
C GLY A 391 0.20 -11.23 -15.82
N GLY A 392 1.46 -11.62 -15.64
CA GLY A 392 2.26 -11.30 -14.46
C GLY A 392 2.11 -12.30 -13.31
N SER A 393 2.81 -12.01 -12.20
CA SER A 393 2.78 -12.82 -10.97
C SER A 393 2.47 -11.96 -9.77
N LEU A 394 1.49 -12.39 -8.97
CA LEU A 394 1.01 -11.71 -7.77
C LEU A 394 1.16 -12.62 -6.56
N ARG A 395 1.95 -12.19 -5.58
CA ARG A 395 2.38 -13.09 -4.49
C ARG A 395 1.39 -13.22 -3.34
N ARG A 396 0.53 -12.22 -3.11
CA ARG A 396 -0.28 -12.12 -1.88
C ARG A 396 -1.77 -11.90 -2.16
N THR A 397 -2.54 -11.89 -1.08
CA THR A 397 -3.99 -11.70 -1.06
C THR A 397 -4.41 -10.50 -1.91
N SER A 398 -5.49 -10.65 -2.65
CA SER A 398 -5.98 -9.65 -3.58
C SER A 398 -7.49 -9.74 -3.70
N GLY A 399 -8.19 -8.64 -3.95
CA GLY A 399 -9.65 -8.72 -4.01
C GLY A 399 -10.35 -7.47 -4.47
N ALA A 400 -11.67 -7.60 -4.52
CA ALA A 400 -12.60 -6.56 -4.90
C ALA A 400 -13.57 -6.28 -3.75
N ILE A 401 -13.71 -5.01 -3.37
CA ILE A 401 -14.66 -4.54 -2.36
C ILE A 401 -15.53 -3.40 -2.87
N ASP A 402 -16.62 -3.10 -2.17
CA ASP A 402 -17.43 -1.90 -2.35
C ASP A 402 -17.83 -1.64 -3.81
N GLY A 403 -18.51 -2.63 -4.40
CA GLY A 403 -19.02 -2.58 -5.77
C GLY A 403 -17.95 -2.58 -6.87
N SER A 404 -16.68 -2.89 -6.55
CA SER A 404 -15.61 -2.96 -7.54
C SER A 404 -15.61 -4.29 -8.31
N THR A 405 -14.82 -4.33 -9.39
CA THR A 405 -14.67 -5.50 -10.26
C THR A 405 -13.20 -5.92 -10.39
N LEU A 406 -12.94 -7.22 -10.28
CA LEU A 406 -11.65 -7.82 -10.60
C LEU A 406 -11.81 -8.87 -11.70
N ASN A 407 -11.15 -8.66 -12.83
CA ASN A 407 -11.16 -9.58 -13.97
C ASN A 407 -9.81 -10.27 -14.10
N ILE A 408 -9.81 -11.60 -14.20
CA ILE A 408 -8.61 -12.44 -14.31
C ILE A 408 -8.76 -13.31 -15.56
N SER A 409 -7.91 -13.05 -16.54
CA SER A 409 -7.86 -13.71 -17.85
C SER A 409 -6.49 -14.32 -18.15
N GLY A 410 -5.62 -14.38 -17.15
CA GLY A 410 -4.26 -14.90 -17.23
C GLY A 410 -3.44 -14.55 -15.98
N GLY A 411 -2.16 -14.94 -15.98
CA GLY A 411 -1.24 -14.68 -14.87
C GLY A 411 -1.29 -15.74 -13.76
N HIS A 412 -0.45 -15.54 -12.74
CA HIS A 412 -0.33 -16.42 -11.57
C HIS A 412 -0.54 -15.64 -10.27
N LEU A 413 -1.59 -15.95 -9.53
CA LEU A 413 -1.93 -15.36 -8.24
C LEU A 413 -1.71 -16.42 -7.17
N SER A 414 -0.72 -16.24 -6.30
CA SER A 414 -0.43 -17.21 -5.24
C SER A 414 -1.15 -16.92 -3.91
N GLY A 415 -1.85 -15.78 -3.80
CA GLY A 415 -2.57 -15.37 -2.60
C GLY A 415 -4.06 -15.68 -2.61
N VAL A 416 -4.72 -15.37 -1.50
CA VAL A 416 -6.18 -15.48 -1.33
C VAL A 416 -6.90 -14.45 -2.20
N LEU A 417 -7.97 -14.87 -2.87
CA LEU A 417 -8.86 -14.00 -3.62
C LEU A 417 -10.12 -13.73 -2.81
N TRP A 418 -10.52 -12.48 -2.66
CA TRP A 418 -11.73 -12.14 -1.90
C TRP A 418 -12.62 -11.14 -2.63
N ALA A 419 -13.92 -11.32 -2.43
CA ALA A 419 -14.97 -10.44 -2.91
C ALA A 419 -15.91 -10.10 -1.73
N SER A 420 -16.28 -8.83 -1.56
CA SER A 420 -17.26 -8.39 -0.56
C SER A 420 -17.93 -7.08 -0.95
N GLY A 421 -19.04 -6.73 -0.29
CA GLY A 421 -19.68 -5.42 -0.47
C GLY A 421 -20.26 -5.24 -1.87
N GLY A 422 -20.91 -6.27 -2.40
CA GLY A 422 -21.51 -6.23 -3.75
C GLY A 422 -20.49 -6.22 -4.91
N SER A 423 -19.23 -6.57 -4.65
CA SER A 423 -18.19 -6.62 -5.67
C SER A 423 -18.29 -7.86 -6.55
N SER A 424 -17.56 -7.86 -7.67
CA SER A 424 -17.49 -8.98 -8.62
C SER A 424 -16.05 -9.40 -8.89
N VAL A 425 -15.80 -10.71 -8.90
CA VAL A 425 -14.53 -11.31 -9.31
C VAL A 425 -14.80 -12.29 -10.44
N ASN A 426 -14.17 -12.08 -11.60
CA ASN A 426 -14.38 -12.89 -12.81
C ASN A 426 -13.07 -13.58 -13.19
N ILE A 427 -13.10 -14.91 -13.28
CA ILE A 427 -11.94 -15.75 -13.65
C ILE A 427 -12.30 -16.50 -14.93
N SER A 428 -11.56 -16.23 -16.00
CA SER A 428 -11.71 -16.92 -17.30
C SER A 428 -10.48 -17.73 -17.70
N ASP A 429 -9.31 -17.42 -17.17
CA ASP A 429 -8.07 -18.18 -17.35
C ASP A 429 -7.04 -17.82 -16.25
N GLY A 430 -5.84 -18.38 -16.30
CA GLY A 430 -4.76 -18.15 -15.35
C GLY A 430 -4.75 -19.15 -14.20
N THR A 431 -3.95 -18.86 -13.18
CA THR A 431 -3.87 -19.69 -11.97
C THR A 431 -4.09 -18.84 -10.73
N VAL A 432 -5.07 -19.22 -9.91
CA VAL A 432 -5.26 -18.72 -8.55
C VAL A 432 -4.90 -19.87 -7.62
N ALA A 433 -3.72 -19.86 -7.01
CA ALA A 433 -3.17 -21.05 -6.34
C ALA A 433 -3.76 -21.30 -4.94
N SER A 434 -4.39 -20.29 -4.33
CA SER A 434 -4.91 -20.35 -2.97
C SER A 434 -6.46 -20.35 -2.95
N SER A 435 -7.05 -19.83 -1.89
CA SER A 435 -8.49 -19.81 -1.65
C SER A 435 -9.23 -18.69 -2.37
N VAL A 436 -10.52 -18.88 -2.59
CA VAL A 436 -11.43 -17.86 -3.13
C VAL A 436 -12.64 -17.67 -2.21
N ASN A 437 -12.86 -16.44 -1.77
CA ASN A 437 -13.90 -16.10 -0.81
C ASN A 437 -14.90 -15.10 -1.43
N ALA A 438 -16.17 -15.48 -1.49
CA ALA A 438 -17.31 -14.63 -1.85
C ALA A 438 -18.13 -14.31 -0.60
N ASN A 439 -18.02 -13.08 -0.10
CA ASN A 439 -18.71 -12.62 1.12
C ASN A 439 -19.80 -11.59 0.77
N THR A 440 -20.59 -11.16 1.76
CA THR A 440 -21.52 -10.01 1.76
C THR A 440 -22.00 -9.55 0.37
N GLY A 441 -22.91 -10.31 -0.23
CA GLY A 441 -23.57 -9.98 -1.49
C GLY A 441 -22.66 -9.88 -2.73
N SER A 442 -21.40 -10.33 -2.64
CA SER A 442 -20.47 -10.36 -3.78
C SER A 442 -20.69 -11.55 -4.70
N THR A 443 -20.13 -11.47 -5.90
CA THR A 443 -20.19 -12.56 -6.89
C THR A 443 -18.80 -12.96 -7.35
N VAL A 444 -18.51 -14.26 -7.36
CA VAL A 444 -17.33 -14.84 -7.99
C VAL A 444 -17.80 -15.70 -9.17
N ASN A 445 -17.31 -15.41 -10.37
CA ASN A 445 -17.61 -16.15 -11.59
C ASN A 445 -16.34 -16.87 -12.08
N ILE A 446 -16.42 -18.18 -12.29
CA ILE A 446 -15.34 -19.03 -12.78
C ILE A 446 -15.80 -19.68 -14.08
N SER A 447 -15.07 -19.43 -15.16
CA SER A 447 -15.34 -19.97 -16.50
C SER A 447 -14.16 -20.71 -17.13
N GLY A 448 -12.97 -20.61 -16.52
CA GLY A 448 -11.76 -21.28 -16.98
C GLY A 448 -10.61 -21.10 -15.98
N GLY A 449 -9.41 -21.51 -16.38
CA GLY A 449 -8.20 -21.47 -15.56
C GLY A 449 -8.12 -22.58 -14.50
N THR A 450 -7.15 -22.43 -13.60
CA THR A 450 -6.95 -23.33 -12.45
C THR A 450 -7.11 -22.52 -11.17
N VAL A 451 -8.01 -22.95 -10.30
CA VAL A 451 -8.24 -22.33 -8.99
C VAL A 451 -7.95 -23.37 -7.91
N GLY A 452 -7.21 -22.95 -6.88
CA GLY A 452 -6.70 -23.77 -5.79
C GLY A 452 -7.81 -24.35 -4.91
N ALA A 453 -7.44 -24.92 -3.77
CA ALA A 453 -8.40 -25.44 -2.81
C ALA A 453 -8.97 -24.32 -1.92
N TYR A 454 -10.02 -24.63 -1.16
CA TYR A 454 -10.69 -23.76 -0.19
C TYR A 454 -11.50 -22.63 -0.85
N PHE A 455 -12.77 -22.91 -1.12
CA PHE A 455 -13.73 -21.91 -1.54
C PHE A 455 -14.68 -21.62 -0.40
N THR A 456 -15.01 -20.36 -0.19
CA THR A 456 -16.00 -19.98 0.80
C THR A 456 -16.99 -19.03 0.18
N ALA A 457 -18.27 -19.39 0.23
CA ALA A 457 -19.38 -18.48 -0.01
C ALA A 457 -20.11 -18.28 1.33
N SER A 458 -20.22 -17.04 1.79
CA SER A 458 -20.90 -16.70 3.04
C SER A 458 -21.65 -15.37 2.91
N ASP A 459 -22.55 -15.11 3.86
CA ASP A 459 -23.28 -13.84 4.00
C ASP A 459 -23.94 -13.37 2.69
N GLY A 460 -24.65 -14.27 2.01
CA GLY A 460 -25.29 -14.00 0.72
C GLY A 460 -24.34 -13.86 -0.48
N GLY A 461 -23.07 -14.22 -0.34
CA GLY A 461 -22.12 -14.31 -1.45
C GLY A 461 -22.52 -15.40 -2.46
N THR A 462 -22.20 -15.17 -3.73
CA THR A 462 -22.50 -16.09 -4.83
C THR A 462 -21.22 -16.57 -5.52
N VAL A 463 -21.10 -17.88 -5.75
CA VAL A 463 -20.03 -18.48 -6.56
C VAL A 463 -20.65 -19.22 -7.73
N ASN A 464 -20.29 -18.85 -8.96
CA ASN A 464 -20.75 -19.46 -10.19
C ASN A 464 -19.59 -20.17 -10.88
N ILE A 465 -19.72 -21.47 -11.13
CA ILE A 465 -18.71 -22.30 -11.80
C ILE A 465 -19.27 -22.83 -13.10
N SER A 466 -18.61 -22.51 -14.20
CA SER A 466 -19.02 -22.86 -15.56
C SER A 466 -17.96 -23.55 -16.40
N GLY A 467 -16.74 -23.67 -15.86
CA GLY A 467 -15.58 -24.25 -16.51
C GLY A 467 -14.34 -24.13 -15.63
N GLY A 468 -13.21 -24.65 -16.11
CA GLY A 468 -11.92 -24.62 -15.40
C GLY A 468 -11.67 -25.84 -14.51
N ASN A 469 -10.50 -25.85 -13.86
CA ASN A 469 -10.12 -26.84 -12.85
C ASN A 469 -10.17 -26.19 -11.48
N VAL A 470 -11.12 -26.61 -10.66
CA VAL A 470 -11.40 -26.03 -9.36
C VAL A 470 -11.05 -27.04 -8.27
N GLY A 471 -10.19 -26.64 -7.34
CA GLY A 471 -9.69 -27.49 -6.25
C GLY A 471 -10.79 -27.93 -5.28
N PHE A 472 -10.41 -28.64 -4.22
CA PHE A 472 -11.34 -29.23 -3.25
C PHE A 472 -11.71 -28.25 -2.12
N ASN A 473 -12.67 -28.63 -1.28
CA ASN A 473 -13.10 -27.95 -0.05
C ASN A 473 -13.90 -26.65 -0.31
N PHE A 474 -15.15 -26.83 -0.71
CA PHE A 474 -16.11 -25.74 -0.89
C PHE A 474 -17.01 -25.64 0.34
N ASP A 475 -17.00 -24.51 1.00
CA ASP A 475 -17.92 -24.17 2.09
C ASP A 475 -18.95 -23.16 1.59
N ALA A 476 -20.23 -23.52 1.62
CA ALA A 476 -21.34 -22.59 1.43
C ALA A 476 -22.13 -22.47 2.75
N SER A 477 -22.32 -21.24 3.25
CA SER A 477 -23.07 -20.96 4.49
C SER A 477 -23.89 -19.66 4.40
N ASP A 478 -24.74 -19.42 5.40
CA ASP A 478 -25.28 -18.08 5.72
C ASP A 478 -25.95 -17.39 4.51
N GLY A 479 -26.90 -18.06 3.87
CA GLY A 479 -27.66 -17.50 2.74
C GLY A 479 -26.89 -17.43 1.42
N SER A 480 -25.67 -17.96 1.35
CA SER A 480 -24.87 -17.99 0.12
C SER A 480 -25.43 -18.94 -0.94
N MET A 481 -24.98 -18.73 -2.18
CA MET A 481 -25.32 -19.54 -3.34
C MET A 481 -24.05 -20.06 -4.03
N LEU A 482 -24.00 -21.37 -4.25
CA LEU A 482 -23.02 -22.01 -5.13
C LEU A 482 -23.75 -22.61 -6.33
N SER A 483 -23.43 -22.15 -7.54
CA SER A 483 -23.97 -22.71 -8.79
C SER A 483 -22.86 -23.38 -9.59
N ILE A 484 -23.07 -24.65 -9.98
CA ILE A 484 -22.11 -25.46 -10.72
C ILE A 484 -22.77 -25.96 -12.01
N LYS A 485 -22.26 -25.53 -13.17
CA LYS A 485 -22.76 -25.96 -14.49
C LYS A 485 -21.69 -26.55 -15.41
N GLY A 486 -20.43 -26.51 -15.01
CA GLY A 486 -19.32 -27.08 -15.78
C GLY A 486 -17.99 -26.98 -15.07
N GLY A 487 -16.95 -27.51 -15.70
CA GLY A 487 -15.60 -27.61 -15.16
C GLY A 487 -15.37 -28.89 -14.36
N VAL A 488 -14.13 -29.04 -13.89
CA VAL A 488 -13.76 -30.09 -12.94
C VAL A 488 -13.82 -29.50 -11.54
N VAL A 489 -14.78 -29.96 -10.74
CA VAL A 489 -14.92 -29.60 -9.33
C VAL A 489 -14.40 -30.77 -8.51
N ALA A 490 -13.26 -30.61 -7.85
CA ALA A 490 -12.79 -31.63 -6.92
C ALA A 490 -13.71 -31.70 -5.69
N GLY A 491 -13.82 -32.88 -5.09
CA GLY A 491 -14.78 -33.14 -3.98
C GLY A 491 -14.55 -32.30 -2.72
N LEU A 492 -15.24 -32.67 -1.64
CA LEU A 492 -15.32 -31.96 -0.36
C LEU A 492 -16.20 -30.72 -0.46
N LEU A 493 -17.43 -30.94 -0.93
CA LEU A 493 -18.46 -29.92 -0.98
C LEU A 493 -19.27 -29.93 0.33
N ARG A 494 -19.27 -28.79 1.02
CA ARG A 494 -19.90 -28.58 2.33
C ARG A 494 -20.99 -27.50 2.23
N ALA A 495 -22.22 -27.94 2.03
CA ALA A 495 -23.41 -27.10 2.07
C ALA A 495 -23.94 -27.03 3.52
N LYS A 496 -23.66 -25.92 4.21
CA LYS A 496 -24.09 -25.68 5.60
C LYS A 496 -25.51 -25.12 5.64
N SER A 497 -26.13 -25.14 6.82
CA SER A 497 -27.50 -24.67 7.05
C SER A 497 -27.73 -23.29 6.44
N GLY A 498 -28.86 -23.11 5.74
CA GLY A 498 -29.24 -21.85 5.11
C GLY A 498 -28.52 -21.50 3.81
N SER A 499 -27.61 -22.34 3.30
CA SER A 499 -27.00 -22.17 1.98
C SER A 499 -27.83 -22.81 0.85
N THR A 500 -27.57 -22.38 -0.38
CA THR A 500 -28.11 -23.02 -1.59
C THR A 500 -26.98 -23.53 -2.48
N VAL A 501 -27.07 -24.79 -2.90
CA VAL A 501 -26.24 -25.40 -3.94
C VAL A 501 -27.13 -25.74 -5.12
N ASP A 502 -26.82 -25.20 -6.29
CA ASP A 502 -27.50 -25.45 -7.57
C ASP A 502 -26.55 -26.17 -8.53
N ILE A 503 -26.92 -27.37 -8.98
CA ILE A 503 -26.14 -28.16 -9.92
C ILE A 503 -26.92 -28.25 -11.23
N ILE A 504 -26.30 -27.76 -12.31
CA ILE A 504 -26.90 -27.66 -13.64
C ILE A 504 -26.23 -28.67 -14.56
N GLY A 505 -27.01 -29.59 -15.11
CA GLY A 505 -26.50 -30.79 -15.73
C GLY A 505 -27.40 -31.39 -16.79
N THR A 506 -26.89 -32.41 -17.47
CA THR A 506 -27.58 -33.16 -18.52
C THR A 506 -28.10 -34.51 -18.03
N GLU A 507 -27.51 -35.07 -16.97
CA GLU A 507 -27.98 -36.30 -16.34
C GLU A 507 -27.67 -36.26 -14.84
N PHE A 508 -28.57 -36.83 -14.03
CA PHE A 508 -28.44 -36.90 -12.58
C PHE A 508 -28.87 -38.28 -12.08
N TYR A 509 -28.08 -38.87 -11.19
CA TYR A 509 -28.31 -40.17 -10.60
C TYR A 509 -28.20 -40.09 -9.08
N LEU A 510 -29.17 -40.67 -8.37
CA LEU A 510 -29.13 -40.90 -6.92
C LEU A 510 -28.94 -42.40 -6.67
N ASP A 511 -27.80 -42.78 -6.06
CA ASP A 511 -27.37 -44.17 -5.87
C ASP A 511 -27.42 -45.00 -7.17
N GLY A 512 -27.07 -44.36 -8.30
CA GLY A 512 -27.07 -44.96 -9.63
C GLY A 512 -28.45 -45.05 -10.30
N VAL A 513 -29.50 -44.53 -9.68
CA VAL A 513 -30.85 -44.44 -10.25
C VAL A 513 -31.06 -43.06 -10.88
N LEU A 514 -31.48 -43.01 -12.15
CA LEU A 514 -31.73 -41.76 -12.87
C LEU A 514 -32.85 -40.94 -12.19
N VAL A 515 -32.60 -39.65 -12.00
CA VAL A 515 -33.59 -38.68 -11.52
C VAL A 515 -34.27 -38.02 -12.72
N GLU A 516 -35.58 -38.22 -12.87
CA GLU A 516 -36.37 -37.56 -13.92
C GLU A 516 -36.69 -36.12 -13.51
N LEU A 517 -36.18 -35.15 -14.28
CA LEU A 517 -36.36 -33.72 -14.04
C LEU A 517 -37.01 -33.05 -15.26
N GLU A 518 -37.82 -32.02 -15.02
CA GLU A 518 -38.32 -31.14 -16.08
C GLU A 518 -37.19 -30.18 -16.52
N SER A 519 -37.03 -30.01 -17.84
CA SER A 519 -35.93 -29.19 -18.36
C SER A 519 -36.10 -27.72 -18.00
N GLY A 520 -35.02 -27.10 -17.49
CA GLY A 520 -34.98 -25.69 -17.09
C GLY A 520 -35.71 -25.37 -15.79
N VAL A 521 -36.27 -26.37 -15.09
CA VAL A 521 -36.97 -26.19 -13.81
C VAL A 521 -36.07 -26.65 -12.66
N PRO A 522 -35.61 -25.75 -11.77
CA PRO A 522 -34.86 -26.14 -10.57
C PRO A 522 -35.71 -27.02 -9.68
N THR A 523 -35.21 -28.21 -9.34
CA THR A 523 -35.89 -29.20 -8.51
C THR A 523 -35.10 -29.43 -7.23
N VAL A 524 -35.74 -29.26 -6.07
CA VAL A 524 -35.11 -29.45 -4.77
C VAL A 524 -34.97 -30.95 -4.47
N ILE A 525 -33.77 -31.37 -4.08
CA ILE A 525 -33.46 -32.74 -3.67
C ILE A 525 -33.37 -32.80 -2.14
N ALA A 526 -34.32 -33.52 -1.54
CA ALA A 526 -34.40 -33.70 -0.10
C ALA A 526 -33.59 -34.91 0.40
N ASP A 527 -33.25 -35.85 -0.50
CA ASP A 527 -32.48 -37.04 -0.16
C ASP A 527 -31.11 -36.69 0.42
N ARG A 528 -30.70 -37.43 1.44
CA ARG A 528 -29.42 -37.32 2.14
C ARG A 528 -28.90 -38.71 2.44
N ASP A 529 -27.59 -38.78 2.69
CA ASP A 529 -26.86 -40.04 2.92
C ASP A 529 -26.94 -41.00 1.71
N VAL A 530 -27.04 -40.40 0.52
CA VAL A 530 -27.04 -41.06 -0.80
C VAL A 530 -25.93 -40.45 -1.67
N ARG A 531 -25.52 -41.16 -2.72
CA ARG A 531 -24.57 -40.66 -3.70
C ARG A 531 -25.28 -39.95 -4.85
N LEU A 532 -24.96 -38.67 -5.05
CA LEU A 532 -25.36 -37.91 -6.23
C LEU A 532 -24.23 -37.97 -7.26
N SER A 533 -24.56 -38.34 -8.49
CA SER A 533 -23.60 -38.34 -9.60
C SER A 533 -24.27 -37.95 -10.91
N GLY A 534 -23.49 -37.65 -11.94
CA GLY A 534 -24.04 -37.31 -13.24
C GLY A 534 -23.08 -36.56 -14.15
N PHE A 535 -23.66 -35.85 -15.12
CA PHE A 535 -22.93 -35.02 -16.07
C PHE A 535 -23.43 -33.58 -15.98
N LEU A 536 -22.50 -32.64 -15.83
CA LEU A 536 -22.75 -31.20 -15.86
C LEU A 536 -23.14 -30.74 -17.29
N ALA A 537 -23.55 -29.48 -17.42
CA ALA A 537 -24.04 -28.95 -18.70
C ALA A 537 -22.95 -28.88 -19.80
N ASP A 538 -21.68 -28.88 -19.41
CA ASP A 538 -20.53 -28.97 -20.32
C ASP A 538 -20.08 -30.42 -20.61
N GLY A 539 -20.77 -31.41 -20.03
CA GLY A 539 -20.46 -32.84 -20.15
C GLY A 539 -19.41 -33.36 -19.17
N ALA A 540 -18.90 -32.53 -18.26
CA ALA A 540 -18.00 -32.99 -17.20
C ALA A 540 -18.75 -33.90 -16.22
N GLY A 541 -18.15 -35.04 -15.87
CA GLY A 541 -18.70 -35.94 -14.86
C GLY A 541 -18.47 -35.39 -13.45
N PHE A 542 -19.42 -35.65 -12.54
CA PHE A 542 -19.28 -35.30 -11.13
C PHE A 542 -19.86 -36.39 -10.21
N GLU A 543 -19.42 -36.40 -8.96
CA GLU A 543 -19.86 -37.31 -7.91
C GLU A 543 -19.71 -36.62 -6.55
N PHE A 544 -20.78 -36.62 -5.76
CA PHE A 544 -20.84 -36.09 -4.39
C PHE A 544 -21.61 -37.05 -3.48
N ASP A 545 -21.09 -37.29 -2.28
CA ASP A 545 -21.80 -38.06 -1.25
C ASP A 545 -22.61 -37.08 -0.36
N LEU A 546 -23.94 -37.18 -0.36
CA LEU A 546 -24.84 -36.21 0.29
C LEU A 546 -24.97 -36.40 1.82
N TYR A 547 -23.86 -36.56 2.53
CA TYR A 547 -23.88 -36.87 3.97
C TYR A 547 -24.60 -35.79 4.80
N SER A 548 -25.55 -36.22 5.63
CA SER A 548 -26.32 -35.33 6.52
C SER A 548 -25.58 -34.93 7.80
N THR A 549 -24.48 -35.62 8.11
CA THR A 549 -23.67 -35.42 9.31
C THR A 549 -22.30 -34.87 8.93
N ASP A 550 -21.88 -33.76 9.55
CA ASP A 550 -20.51 -33.27 9.40
C ASP A 550 -19.58 -34.10 10.29
N TYR A 551 -18.75 -34.93 9.68
CA TYR A 551 -17.79 -35.78 10.36
C TYR A 551 -16.45 -35.07 10.63
N GLY A 552 -16.23 -33.87 10.09
CA GLY A 552 -15.00 -33.09 10.28
C GLY A 552 -13.74 -33.74 9.70
N ASP A 553 -13.88 -34.80 8.91
CA ASP A 553 -12.77 -35.60 8.36
C ASP A 553 -12.48 -35.29 6.88
N GLY A 554 -13.04 -34.19 6.38
CA GLY A 554 -12.89 -33.80 4.98
C GLY A 554 -13.60 -34.77 4.06
N ARG A 555 -14.88 -35.05 4.32
CA ARG A 555 -15.84 -35.61 3.37
C ARG A 555 -16.84 -34.52 2.95
N ASP A 556 -17.61 -34.82 1.92
CA ASP A 556 -18.77 -34.01 1.54
C ASP A 556 -19.75 -33.88 2.73
N PHE A 557 -20.46 -32.75 2.83
CA PHE A 557 -21.46 -32.52 3.86
C PHE A 557 -22.60 -31.68 3.30
N PHE A 558 -23.82 -32.15 3.48
CA PHE A 558 -25.03 -31.46 3.06
C PHE A 558 -26.00 -31.42 4.23
N SER A 559 -26.02 -30.29 4.93
CA SER A 559 -26.97 -30.05 6.01
C SER A 559 -28.40 -30.34 5.53
N PRO A 560 -29.26 -30.96 6.35
CA PRO A 560 -30.68 -31.08 6.05
C PRO A 560 -31.37 -29.72 5.83
N ASP A 561 -30.80 -28.65 6.39
CA ASP A 561 -31.28 -27.27 6.27
C ASP A 561 -30.62 -26.49 5.12
N ALA A 562 -29.77 -27.14 4.32
CA ALA A 562 -29.25 -26.57 3.07
C ALA A 562 -30.16 -26.95 1.88
N SER A 563 -30.37 -26.02 0.96
CA SER A 563 -31.13 -26.26 -0.26
C SER A 563 -30.22 -26.80 -1.37
N LEU A 564 -30.35 -28.08 -1.71
CA LEU A 564 -29.75 -28.66 -2.91
C LEU A 564 -30.76 -28.65 -4.05
N GLN A 565 -30.43 -28.01 -5.17
CA GLN A 565 -31.25 -27.92 -6.37
C GLN A 565 -30.53 -28.55 -7.56
N LEU A 566 -31.28 -29.29 -8.37
CA LEU A 566 -30.80 -29.82 -9.65
C LEU A 566 -31.60 -29.17 -10.78
N THR A 567 -30.90 -28.68 -11.80
CA THR A 567 -31.50 -28.11 -13.00
C THR A 567 -31.07 -28.90 -14.22
N TYR A 568 -32.02 -29.57 -14.87
CA TYR A 568 -31.78 -30.33 -16.09
C TYR A 568 -31.76 -29.43 -17.33
N VAL A 569 -30.69 -29.50 -18.12
CA VAL A 569 -30.58 -28.84 -19.42
C VAL A 569 -30.55 -29.89 -20.51
N ALA A 570 -31.56 -29.88 -21.38
CA ALA A 570 -31.60 -30.78 -22.52
C ALA A 570 -30.43 -30.49 -23.47
N VAL A 571 -29.65 -31.53 -23.79
CA VAL A 571 -28.68 -31.45 -24.90
C VAL A 571 -29.49 -31.22 -26.18
N PRO A 572 -29.18 -30.20 -27.00
CA PRO A 572 -29.83 -30.06 -28.30
C PRO A 572 -29.61 -31.35 -29.08
N GLY A 573 -30.67 -32.12 -29.32
CA GLY A 573 -30.57 -33.35 -30.10
C GLY A 573 -29.90 -33.04 -31.45
N PRO A 574 -29.14 -33.97 -32.05
CA PRO A 574 -28.47 -33.73 -33.32
C PRO A 574 -29.50 -33.43 -34.42
N SER A 575 -29.76 -32.15 -34.65
CA SER A 575 -30.62 -31.67 -35.72
C SER A 575 -29.76 -30.82 -36.65
N SER A 576 -29.40 -31.40 -37.80
CA SER A 576 -28.82 -30.75 -38.98
C SER A 576 -27.38 -30.21 -38.91
N ILE A 577 -26.40 -31.06 -38.55
CA ILE A 577 -25.10 -31.00 -39.26
C ILE A 577 -25.25 -31.93 -40.47
N LEU A 578 -25.31 -31.32 -41.66
CA LEU A 578 -25.23 -32.02 -42.94
C LEU A 578 -24.07 -33.03 -42.89
N SER A 579 -24.41 -34.27 -43.21
CA SER A 579 -23.49 -35.36 -43.49
C SER A 579 -22.36 -34.90 -44.41
N LEU A 580 -21.18 -34.63 -43.82
CA LEU A 580 -19.93 -34.64 -44.56
C LEU A 580 -19.61 -36.11 -44.85
N SER A 581 -20.06 -36.55 -46.02
CA SER A 581 -19.80 -37.86 -46.59
C SER A 581 -18.30 -38.20 -46.56
N LEU A 582 -18.02 -39.43 -46.11
CA LEU A 582 -16.80 -40.20 -46.35
C LEU A 582 -16.13 -39.83 -47.67
N VAL A 583 -14.91 -39.29 -47.62
CA VAL A 583 -13.95 -39.45 -48.72
C VAL A 583 -13.19 -40.74 -48.44
N ALA A 584 -13.54 -41.77 -49.18
CA ALA A 584 -12.76 -43.00 -49.28
C ALA A 584 -11.37 -42.67 -49.86
N ALA A 585 -10.32 -42.76 -49.04
CA ALA A 585 -8.94 -42.79 -49.52
C ALA A 585 -8.59 -44.24 -49.86
N ALA A 586 -8.50 -44.51 -51.16
CA ALA A 586 -8.03 -45.77 -51.72
C ALA A 586 -6.61 -46.09 -51.24
N ILE A 587 -6.45 -47.31 -50.73
CA ILE A 587 -5.15 -47.94 -50.45
C ILE A 587 -4.48 -48.23 -51.81
N GLY A 588 -3.59 -47.33 -52.22
CA GLY A 588 -2.62 -47.53 -53.30
C GLY A 588 -1.22 -47.49 -52.72
N GLY A 589 -0.54 -48.63 -52.70
CA GLY A 589 0.71 -48.80 -51.98
C GLY A 589 1.91 -48.03 -52.53
N ARG A 590 2.94 -47.86 -51.68
CA ARG A 590 4.33 -48.23 -51.99
C ARG A 590 5.27 -48.01 -50.79
N ARG A 591 6.08 -49.06 -50.58
CA ARG A 591 7.49 -49.07 -50.16
C ARG A 591 7.84 -48.69 -48.71
N THR A 592 8.04 -49.76 -47.96
CA THR A 592 9.10 -49.95 -46.96
C THR A 592 10.42 -49.27 -47.34
N GLN A 593 10.93 -48.41 -46.45
CA GLN A 593 12.37 -48.22 -46.27
C GLN A 593 12.72 -48.40 -44.81
N SER A 594 13.63 -49.35 -44.60
CA SER A 594 14.22 -49.78 -43.35
C SER A 594 15.20 -48.71 -42.85
N CYS A 595 15.04 -48.26 -41.61
CA CYS A 595 16.11 -47.54 -40.91
C CYS A 595 16.74 -48.51 -39.90
N LYS A 596 17.95 -48.98 -40.26
CA LYS A 596 18.84 -49.75 -39.40
C LYS A 596 19.37 -48.86 -38.28
N LEU A 597 19.10 -49.24 -37.04
CA LEU A 597 19.85 -48.85 -35.86
C LEU A 597 21.21 -49.57 -35.92
N THR A 598 22.32 -48.83 -35.85
CA THR A 598 23.66 -49.43 -35.64
C THR A 598 24.23 -48.85 -34.36
N LEU A 599 24.48 -49.72 -33.38
CA LEU A 599 25.33 -49.45 -32.22
C LEU A 599 26.80 -49.54 -32.65
N HIS A 600 27.55 -48.45 -32.46
CA HIS A 600 28.84 -48.41 -31.80
C HIS A 600 29.20 -46.99 -31.40
#